data_AF-A0AAQ1R1Z4-F1
#
_entry.id   AF-A0AAQ1R1Z4-F1
#
_cell.length_a   1.000
_cell.length_b   1.000
_cell.length_c   1.000
_cell.angle_alpha   90.00
_cell.angle_beta   90.00
_cell.angle_gamma   90.00
#
_symmetry.space_group_name_H-M   'P 1'
#
loop_
_entity.id
_entity.type
_entity.pdbx_description
1 polymer ?
#
loop_
_entity_poly.entity_id
_entity_poly.type
_entity_poly.pdbx_seq_one_letter_code
_entity_poly.pdbx_strand_id
1 'polypeptide(L)'
;MSFTLPDALSHYRATLDKNHKFWGYFQLVASATAAFAWSRDRFENGQLLLPLAAAFAVFAILNWRLVVESQEELLIAARCVKDYASKIGVPDELLPMIQAIKPDSTLRVGVWHAVLSMATLAAVIWAHCGLEPLRN
;
A
#
# COMPACT_ATOMS: atom_id res chain seq x y z
N MET A 1 -32.15 12.13 -2.04
CA MET A 1 -31.06 12.92 -2.66
C MET A 1 -30.53 12.14 -3.85
N SER A 2 -30.42 12.74 -5.03
CA SER A 2 -29.75 12.12 -6.18
C SER A 2 -28.25 12.35 -6.07
N PHE A 3 -27.45 11.29 -6.05
CA PHE A 3 -25.99 11.42 -6.15
C PHE A 3 -25.60 12.04 -7.49
N THR A 4 -24.69 13.01 -7.45
CA THR A 4 -24.22 13.73 -8.64
C THR A 4 -22.83 13.26 -9.06
N LEU A 5 -22.43 13.56 -10.31
CA LEU A 5 -21.07 13.28 -10.79
C LEU A 5 -19.97 13.95 -9.93
N PRO A 6 -20.12 15.22 -9.48
CA PRO A 6 -19.20 15.82 -8.51
C PRO A 6 -19.05 15.01 -7.22
N ASP A 7 -20.13 14.43 -6.68
CA ASP A 7 -20.07 13.60 -5.46
C ASP A 7 -19.24 12.34 -5.71
N ALA A 8 -19.45 11.69 -6.86
CA ALA A 8 -18.70 10.49 -7.25
C ALA A 8 -17.21 10.77 -7.47
N LEU A 9 -16.87 11.90 -8.11
CA LEU A 9 -15.49 12.36 -8.30
C LEU A 9 -14.82 12.74 -6.98
N SER A 10 -15.57 13.39 -6.08
CA SER A 10 -15.10 13.73 -4.74
C SER A 10 -14.79 12.47 -3.93
N HIS A 11 -15.70 11.49 -3.96
CA HIS A 11 -15.50 10.19 -3.30
C HIS A 11 -14.29 9.45 -3.89
N TYR A 12 -14.15 9.39 -5.22
CA TYR A 12 -13.00 8.79 -5.88
C TYR A 12 -11.67 9.42 -5.42
N ARG A 13 -11.60 10.76 -5.34
CA ARG A 13 -10.41 11.48 -4.87
C ARG A 13 -10.11 11.19 -3.39
N ALA A 14 -11.12 11.17 -2.54
CA ALA A 14 -10.96 10.86 -1.12
C ALA A 14 -10.42 9.43 -0.92
N THR A 15 -10.94 8.46 -1.66
CA THR A 15 -10.46 7.07 -1.61
C THR A 15 -9.04 6.93 -2.18
N LEU A 16 -8.71 7.67 -3.24
CA LEU A 16 -7.35 7.71 -3.79
C LEU A 16 -6.33 8.22 -2.76
N ASP A 17 -6.68 9.31 -2.05
CA ASP A 17 -5.85 9.89 -0.99
C ASP A 17 -5.67 8.93 0.20
N LYS A 18 -6.75 8.25 0.61
CA LYS A 18 -6.69 7.18 1.64
C LYS A 18 -5.71 6.08 1.24
N ASN A 19 -5.80 5.58 0.01
CA ASN A 19 -4.89 4.54 -0.49
C ASN A 19 -3.43 5.03 -0.53
N HIS A 20 -3.19 6.25 -1.00
CA HIS A 20 -1.85 6.85 -1.00
C HIS A 20 -1.25 6.94 0.40
N LYS A 21 -2.04 7.36 1.41
CA LYS A 21 -1.63 7.41 2.81
C LYS A 21 -1.24 6.04 3.36
N PHE A 22 -2.01 5.00 3.06
CA PHE A 22 -1.68 3.64 3.50
C PHE A 22 -0.37 3.14 2.92
N TRP A 23 -0.10 3.43 1.65
CA TRP A 23 1.21 3.18 1.03
C TRP A 23 2.33 3.97 1.68
N GLY A 24 2.10 5.25 2.01
CA GLY A 24 3.07 6.07 2.74
C GLY A 24 3.41 5.48 4.12
N TYR A 25 2.41 5.04 4.88
CA TYR A 25 2.65 4.37 6.16
C TYR A 25 3.43 3.06 6.00
N PHE A 26 3.10 2.27 4.98
CA PHE A 26 3.83 1.05 4.68
C PHE A 26 5.30 1.33 4.37
N GLN A 27 5.59 2.26 3.48
CA GLN A 27 6.95 2.63 3.10
C GLN A 27 7.78 3.12 4.30
N LEU A 28 7.17 3.95 5.16
CA LEU A 28 7.82 4.44 6.37
C LEU A 28 8.20 3.29 7.31
N VAL A 29 7.24 2.41 7.63
CA VAL A 29 7.49 1.31 8.58
C VAL A 29 8.42 0.25 8.00
N ALA A 30 8.27 -0.09 6.71
CA ALA A 30 9.13 -1.05 6.03
C ALA A 30 10.58 -0.55 5.95
N SER A 31 10.79 0.72 5.56
CA SER A 31 12.13 1.31 5.50
C SER A 31 12.76 1.44 6.88
N ALA A 32 12.01 1.84 7.91
CA ALA A 32 12.50 1.88 9.28
C ALA A 32 12.89 0.49 9.80
N THR A 33 12.08 -0.52 9.51
CA THR A 33 12.32 -1.92 9.88
C THR A 33 13.59 -2.44 9.21
N ALA A 34 13.75 -2.23 7.91
CA ALA A 34 14.93 -2.62 7.15
C ALA A 34 16.18 -1.86 7.62
N ALA A 35 16.08 -0.55 7.84
CA ALA A 35 17.19 0.29 8.31
C ALA A 35 17.67 -0.14 9.70
N PHE A 36 16.75 -0.46 10.61
CA PHE A 36 17.10 -0.98 11.93
C PHE A 36 17.87 -2.30 11.83
N ALA A 37 17.36 -3.25 11.03
CA ALA A 37 17.99 -4.55 10.85
C ALA A 37 19.40 -4.47 10.25
N TRP A 38 19.66 -3.47 9.41
CA TRP A 38 20.94 -3.27 8.74
C TRP A 38 21.82 -2.18 9.37
N SER A 39 21.45 -1.70 10.56
CA SER A 39 22.25 -0.73 11.31
C SER A 39 23.62 -1.29 11.73
N ARG A 40 24.58 -0.40 12.01
CA ARG A 40 25.94 -0.79 12.45
C ARG A 40 25.91 -1.58 13.75
N ASP A 41 24.98 -1.25 14.64
CA ASP A 41 24.85 -1.84 15.97
C ASP A 41 23.96 -3.10 15.98
N ARG A 42 23.74 -3.72 14.80
CA ARG A 42 22.87 -4.91 14.66
C ARG A 42 23.32 -6.11 15.49
N PHE A 43 24.62 -6.23 15.79
CA PHE A 43 25.17 -7.31 16.62
C PHE A 43 24.78 -7.14 18.09
N GLU A 44 24.80 -5.91 18.60
CA GLU A 44 24.38 -5.59 19.97
C GLU A 44 22.86 -5.70 20.11
N ASN A 45 22.12 -5.37 19.05
CA ASN A 45 20.66 -5.37 19.01
C ASN A 45 20.04 -6.65 18.41
N GLY A 46 20.80 -7.72 18.21
CA GLY A 46 20.34 -8.93 17.51
C GLY A 46 19.10 -9.57 18.14
N GLN A 47 18.93 -9.43 19.46
CA GLN A 47 17.76 -9.91 20.21
C GLN A 47 16.46 -9.17 19.85
N LEU A 48 16.55 -7.92 19.36
CA LEU A 48 15.41 -7.10 18.97
C LEU A 48 14.92 -7.41 17.55
N LEU A 49 15.71 -8.09 16.72
CA LEU A 49 15.35 -8.36 15.32
C LEU A 49 14.16 -9.30 15.18
N LEU A 50 14.05 -10.33 16.03
CA LEU A 50 12.94 -11.29 15.97
C LEU A 50 11.61 -10.64 16.44
N PRO A 51 11.55 -9.94 17.59
CA PRO A 51 10.38 -9.14 17.95
C PRO A 51 10.00 -8.10 16.90
N LEU A 52 10.98 -7.43 16.30
CA LEU A 52 10.75 -6.46 15.24
C LEU A 52 10.16 -7.11 13.98
N ALA A 53 10.67 -8.26 13.56
CA ALA A 53 10.12 -9.01 12.42
C ALA A 53 8.66 -9.41 12.68
N ALA A 54 8.34 -9.88 13.89
CA ALA A 54 6.98 -10.23 14.27
C ALA A 54 6.04 -9.00 14.27
N ALA A 55 6.48 -7.88 14.86
CA ALA A 55 5.72 -6.64 14.86
C ALA A 55 5.48 -6.11 13.44
N PHE A 56 6.51 -6.14 12.59
CA PHE A 56 6.40 -5.77 11.19
C PHE A 56 5.44 -6.67 10.42
N ALA A 57 5.48 -7.99 10.63
CA ALA A 57 4.57 -8.93 9.97
C ALA A 57 3.10 -8.62 10.32
N VAL A 58 2.79 -8.37 11.59
CA VAL A 58 1.44 -7.97 12.03
C VAL A 58 1.02 -6.66 11.38
N PHE A 59 1.89 -5.64 11.40
CA PHE A 59 1.63 -4.36 10.74
C PHE A 59 1.38 -4.54 9.24
N ALA A 60 2.22 -5.32 8.55
CA ALA A 60 2.13 -5.55 7.12
C ALA A 60 0.80 -6.23 6.74
N ILE A 61 0.34 -7.23 7.51
CA ILE A 61 -0.94 -7.89 7.27
C ILE A 61 -2.12 -6.91 7.43
N LEU A 62 -2.12 -6.10 8.50
CA LEU A 62 -3.18 -5.12 8.74
C LEU A 62 -3.19 -4.03 7.67
N ASN A 63 -2.01 -3.52 7.31
CA ASN A 63 -1.88 -2.51 6.27
C ASN A 63 -2.25 -3.05 4.88
N TRP A 64 -1.89 -4.31 4.57
CA TRP A 64 -2.27 -4.99 3.34
C TRP A 64 -3.78 -5.01 3.14
N ARG A 65 -4.53 -5.38 4.18
CA ARG A 65 -6.00 -5.37 4.16
C ARG A 65 -6.54 -3.97 3.86
N LEU A 66 -6.04 -2.95 4.54
CA LEU A 66 -6.47 -1.56 4.32
C LEU A 66 -6.19 -1.06 2.89
N VAL A 67 -5.03 -1.40 2.35
CA VAL A 67 -4.64 -1.07 0.97
C VAL A 67 -5.59 -1.77 -0.02
N VAL A 68 -5.81 -3.07 0.13
CA VAL A 68 -6.68 -3.86 -0.74
C VAL A 68 -8.13 -3.36 -0.68
N GLU A 69 -8.70 -3.21 0.51
CA GLU A 69 -10.06 -2.71 0.70
C GLU A 69 -10.23 -1.31 0.08
N SER A 70 -9.27 -0.40 0.28
CA SER A 70 -9.32 0.93 -0.35
C SER A 70 -9.17 0.90 -1.87
N GLN A 71 -8.43 -0.06 -2.42
CA GLN A 71 -8.30 -0.25 -3.87
C GLN A 71 -9.60 -0.78 -4.49
N GLU A 72 -10.32 -1.66 -3.78
CA GLU A 72 -11.66 -2.11 -4.20
C GLU A 72 -12.66 -0.96 -4.22
N GLU A 73 -12.70 -0.16 -3.16
CA GLU A 73 -13.50 1.07 -3.09
C GLU A 73 -13.17 2.00 -4.28
N LEU A 74 -11.89 2.17 -4.61
CA LEU A 74 -11.42 3.02 -5.71
C LEU A 74 -11.89 2.50 -7.08
N LEU A 75 -11.86 1.18 -7.29
CA LEU A 75 -12.34 0.53 -8.51
C LEU A 75 -13.85 0.69 -8.68
N ILE A 76 -14.61 0.56 -7.60
CA ILE A 76 -16.07 0.77 -7.61
C ILE A 76 -16.38 2.23 -7.95
N ALA A 77 -15.74 3.19 -7.27
CA ALA A 77 -15.92 4.61 -7.52
C ALA A 77 -15.59 4.98 -8.97
N ALA A 78 -14.50 4.46 -9.51
CA ALA A 78 -14.11 4.66 -10.92
C ALA A 78 -15.14 4.11 -11.91
N ARG A 79 -15.72 2.94 -11.64
CA ARG A 79 -16.79 2.37 -12.47
C ARG A 79 -18.04 3.25 -12.42
N CYS A 80 -18.47 3.68 -11.24
CA CYS A 80 -19.62 4.58 -11.10
C CYS A 80 -19.44 5.89 -11.87
N VAL A 81 -18.26 6.50 -11.82
CA VAL A 81 -17.96 7.73 -12.59
C VAL A 81 -18.08 7.47 -14.10
N LYS A 82 -17.51 6.37 -14.60
CA LYS A 82 -17.54 6.03 -16.03
C LYS A 82 -18.94 5.65 -16.52
N ASP A 83 -19.69 4.91 -15.70
CA ASP A 83 -21.06 4.51 -16.00
C ASP A 83 -22.01 5.70 -16.01
N TYR A 84 -21.81 6.67 -15.11
CA TYR A 84 -22.56 7.93 -15.15
C TYR A 84 -22.25 8.71 -16.43
N ALA A 85 -20.97 8.85 -16.75
CA ALA A 85 -20.52 9.60 -17.91
C ALA A 85 -21.02 9.04 -19.24
N SER A 86 -21.12 7.70 -19.36
CA SER A 86 -21.63 7.05 -20.57
C SER A 86 -23.15 7.15 -20.74
N LYS A 87 -23.91 7.24 -19.63
CA LYS A 87 -25.39 7.27 -19.67
C LYS A 87 -25.96 8.66 -19.85
N ILE A 88 -25.43 9.65 -19.13
CA ILE A 88 -26.02 10.99 -19.06
C ILE A 88 -25.30 11.97 -20.00
N GLY A 89 -24.08 11.64 -20.43
CA GLY A 89 -23.20 12.57 -21.13
C GLY A 89 -22.55 13.54 -20.13
N VAL A 90 -21.33 13.96 -20.43
CA VAL A 90 -20.56 14.90 -19.63
C VAL A 90 -20.02 16.01 -20.51
N PRO A 91 -19.77 17.22 -19.96
CA PRO A 91 -19.06 18.27 -20.68
C PRO A 91 -17.73 17.76 -21.24
N ASP A 92 -17.37 18.18 -22.46
CA ASP A 92 -16.16 17.75 -23.16
C ASP A 92 -14.89 18.06 -22.36
N GLU A 93 -14.92 19.10 -21.52
CA GLU A 93 -13.81 19.49 -20.65
C GLU A 93 -13.53 18.45 -19.55
N LEU A 94 -14.53 17.66 -19.14
CA LEU A 94 -14.40 16.63 -18.12
C LEU A 94 -14.03 15.26 -18.71
N LEU A 95 -14.21 15.07 -20.02
CA LEU A 95 -13.96 13.81 -20.70
C LEU A 95 -12.51 13.31 -20.51
N PRO A 96 -11.46 14.14 -20.67
CA PRO A 96 -10.08 13.70 -20.47
C PRO A 96 -9.82 13.23 -19.04
N MET A 97 -10.39 13.93 -18.05
CA MET A 97 -10.24 13.57 -16.63
C MET A 97 -10.87 12.21 -16.34
N ILE A 98 -12.06 11.92 -16.89
CA ILE A 98 -12.75 10.64 -16.69
C ILE A 98 -12.03 9.50 -17.40
N GLN A 99 -11.48 9.75 -18.60
CA GLN A 99 -10.69 8.77 -19.34
C GLN A 99 -9.34 8.45 -18.66
N ALA A 100 -8.78 9.41 -17.93
CA ALA A 100 -7.56 9.24 -17.15
C ALA A 100 -7.76 8.36 -15.90
N ILE A 101 -8.99 8.18 -15.42
CA ILE A 101 -9.29 7.29 -14.29
C ILE A 101 -9.02 5.83 -14.70
N LYS A 102 -7.87 5.30 -14.29
CA LYS A 102 -7.45 3.92 -14.54
C LYS A 102 -6.83 3.32 -13.27
N PRO A 103 -7.65 3.05 -12.23
CA PRO A 103 -7.15 2.38 -11.04
C PRO A 103 -6.60 1.00 -11.39
N ASP A 104 -5.50 0.62 -10.74
CA ASP A 104 -4.94 -0.74 -10.84
C ASP A 104 -5.90 -1.80 -10.29
N SER A 105 -5.67 -3.06 -10.66
CA SER A 105 -6.46 -4.16 -10.10
C SER A 105 -6.08 -4.42 -8.64
N THR A 106 -7.07 -4.73 -7.81
CA THR A 106 -6.87 -5.10 -6.40
C THR A 106 -5.85 -6.23 -6.25
N LEU A 107 -5.93 -7.25 -7.10
CA LEU A 107 -5.01 -8.38 -7.08
C LEU A 107 -3.57 -7.92 -7.30
N ARG A 108 -3.32 -7.05 -8.29
CA ARG A 108 -1.97 -6.54 -8.58
C ARG A 108 -1.42 -5.74 -7.41
N VAL A 109 -2.23 -4.85 -6.84
CA VAL A 109 -1.85 -4.04 -5.67
C VAL A 109 -1.54 -4.93 -4.47
N GLY A 110 -2.39 -5.94 -4.22
CA GLY A 110 -2.21 -6.90 -3.14
C GLY A 110 -0.95 -7.75 -3.30
N VAL A 111 -0.64 -8.21 -4.52
CA VAL A 111 0.58 -8.97 -4.82
C VAL A 111 1.83 -8.11 -4.59
N TRP A 112 1.83 -6.86 -5.07
CA TRP A 112 2.99 -5.98 -4.87
C TRP A 112 3.25 -5.70 -3.40
N HIS A 113 2.20 -5.45 -2.63
CA HIS A 113 2.32 -5.24 -1.20
C HIS A 113 2.88 -6.49 -0.49
N ALA A 114 2.38 -7.67 -0.82
CA ALA A 114 2.90 -8.93 -0.28
C ALA A 114 4.37 -9.15 -0.63
N VAL A 115 4.77 -8.90 -1.88
CA VAL A 115 6.18 -9.02 -2.33
C VAL A 115 7.08 -8.08 -1.54
N LEU A 116 6.71 -6.82 -1.37
CA LEU A 116 7.51 -5.85 -0.61
C LEU A 116 7.57 -6.18 0.88
N SER A 117 6.47 -6.69 1.45
CA SER A 117 6.43 -7.15 2.83
C SER A 117 7.37 -8.34 3.05
N MET A 118 7.33 -9.33 2.15
CA MET A 118 8.21 -10.49 2.19
C MET A 118 9.68 -10.12 1.98
N ALA A 119 9.98 -9.17 1.08
CA ALA A 119 11.33 -8.67 0.89
C ALA A 119 11.86 -7.98 2.16
N THR A 120 11.02 -7.20 2.85
CA THR A 120 11.39 -6.56 4.12
C THR A 120 11.65 -7.61 5.21
N LEU A 121 10.78 -8.60 5.36
CA LEU A 121 10.98 -9.70 6.32
C LEU A 121 12.24 -10.51 6.01
N ALA A 122 12.48 -10.84 4.74
CA ALA A 122 13.69 -11.54 4.32
C ALA A 122 14.95 -10.74 4.66
N ALA A 123 14.93 -9.41 4.51
CA ALA A 123 16.05 -8.56 4.89
C ALA A 123 16.32 -8.59 6.41
N VAL A 124 15.28 -8.64 7.25
CA VAL A 124 15.43 -8.75 8.71
C VAL A 124 15.93 -10.14 9.11
N ILE A 125 15.36 -11.20 8.54
CA ILE A 125 15.75 -12.59 8.81
C ILE A 125 17.20 -12.82 8.37
N TRP A 126 17.59 -12.32 7.19
CA TRP A 126 18.97 -12.38 6.74
C TRP A 126 19.92 -11.67 7.71
N ALA A 127 19.54 -10.49 8.18
CA ALA A 127 20.32 -9.75 9.17
C ALA A 127 20.41 -10.47 10.53
N HIS A 128 19.47 -11.35 10.86
CA HIS A 128 19.47 -12.15 12.09
C HIS A 128 20.24 -13.48 11.94
N CYS A 129 20.04 -14.20 10.84
CA CYS A 129 20.65 -15.52 10.59
C CYS A 129 22.07 -15.43 10.02
N GLY A 130 22.37 -14.39 9.23
CA GLY A 130 23.73 -14.10 8.72
C GLY A 130 24.72 -13.65 9.80
N LEU A 131 24.33 -13.73 11.08
CA LEU A 131 25.14 -13.41 12.26
C LEU A 131 26.00 -14.58 12.74
N GLU A 132 26.12 -15.69 12.01
CA GLU A 132 27.18 -16.65 12.31
C GLU A 132 28.54 -15.96 12.14
N PRO A 133 29.33 -15.83 13.21
CA PRO A 133 30.60 -15.16 13.11
C PRO A 133 31.56 -16.05 12.32
N LEU A 134 32.15 -15.51 11.26
CA LEU A 134 33.56 -15.79 10.96
C LEU A 134 34.38 -15.25 12.14
N ARG A 135 34.31 -15.97 13.26
CA ARG A 135 35.10 -15.74 14.47
C ARG A 135 36.49 -16.30 14.15
N ASN A 136 37.34 -15.45 13.59
CA ASN A 136 38.79 -15.64 13.62
C ASN A 136 39.32 -15.00 14.90
#